data_AF-A0A931SIW9-F1
#
_entry.id   AF-A0A931SIW9-F1
#
_cell.length_a   1.000
_cell.length_b   1.000
_cell.length_c   1.000
_cell.angle_alpha   90.00
_cell.angle_beta   90.00
_cell.angle_gamma   90.00
#
_symmetry.space_group_name_H-M   'P 1'
#
loop_
_entity.id
_entity.type
_entity.pdbx_description
1 polymer ?
#
loop_
_entity_poly.entity_id
_entity_poly.type
_entity_poly.pdbx_seq_one_letter_code
_entity_poly.pdbx_strand_id
1 'polypeptide(L)'
;MDHLSAYQKVQLARHPQRPYFLDYVQHLCPDFVEIHGDRKFGDDAAIVGGFGTLGNVEACWIGHQKGRDTKQRQYRNFGMPKPEGYRKALRIMKIAEKFGRPILTFIDTPGAYPGIDAEERGQAEAIAYNLREMSQIRVPIIVTITGEGGSGGALAIGVGDRVNMLECSIYSVIAPESCSAILWRDQQHAADAAEALKLTPEDLKKHQLIDEIIPEPEGGAQNDHAAMSKSLSSVLTRQLEELAATAPGDLVSCRHKKFRAMGAFGE
;
A
#
# COMPACT_ATOMS: atom_id res chain seq x y z
N MET A 1 -19.63 9.43 4.96
CA MET A 1 -19.54 8.10 5.60
C MET A 1 -19.24 8.27 7.10
N ASP A 2 -19.86 9.27 7.74
CA ASP A 2 -19.21 10.01 8.85
C ASP A 2 -19.43 9.36 10.24
N HIS A 3 -19.95 8.13 10.27
CA HIS A 3 -20.32 7.42 11.50
C HIS A 3 -19.98 5.93 11.47
N LEU A 4 -19.01 5.51 10.63
CA LEU A 4 -18.53 4.13 10.64
C LEU A 4 -17.58 3.90 11.81
N SER A 5 -17.79 2.81 12.55
CA SER A 5 -16.81 2.35 13.55
C SER A 5 -15.52 1.86 12.87
N ALA A 6 -14.43 1.77 13.62
CA ALA A 6 -13.17 1.26 13.10
C ALA A 6 -13.34 -0.15 12.51
N TYR A 7 -14.13 -1.00 13.17
CA TYR A 7 -14.39 -2.35 12.69
C TYR A 7 -15.29 -2.41 11.45
N GLN A 8 -16.27 -1.50 11.31
CA GLN A 8 -17.04 -1.39 10.07
C GLN A 8 -16.15 -0.96 8.89
N LYS A 9 -15.18 -0.06 9.12
CA LYS A 9 -14.16 0.27 8.12
C LYS A 9 -13.27 -0.93 7.78
N VAL A 10 -12.89 -1.75 8.77
CA VAL A 10 -12.19 -3.03 8.51
C VAL A 10 -13.00 -3.93 7.58
N GLN A 11 -14.31 -4.05 7.80
CA GLN A 11 -15.19 -4.85 6.93
C GLN A 11 -15.26 -4.29 5.50
N LEU A 12 -15.33 -2.97 5.34
CA LEU A 12 -15.32 -2.31 4.02
C LEU A 12 -13.97 -2.43 3.32
N ALA A 13 -12.85 -2.28 4.03
CA ALA A 13 -11.49 -2.51 3.51
C ALA A 13 -11.32 -3.95 2.99
N ARG A 14 -12.01 -4.90 3.60
CA ARG A 14 -12.03 -6.33 3.24
C ARG A 14 -13.17 -6.71 2.29
N HIS A 15 -13.96 -5.74 1.82
CA HIS A 15 -15.14 -6.03 1.02
C HIS A 15 -14.76 -6.77 -0.28
N PRO A 16 -15.41 -7.89 -0.63
CA PRO A 16 -15.01 -8.71 -1.79
C PRO A 16 -15.02 -8.00 -3.14
N GLN A 17 -15.81 -6.92 -3.25
CA GLN A 17 -15.93 -6.08 -4.46
C GLN A 17 -15.12 -4.78 -4.38
N ARG A 18 -14.35 -4.57 -3.31
CA ARG A 18 -13.46 -3.41 -3.24
C ARG A 18 -12.47 -3.46 -4.41
N PRO A 19 -12.23 -2.35 -5.12
CA PRO A 19 -11.29 -2.33 -6.24
C PRO A 19 -9.87 -2.67 -5.77
N TYR A 20 -9.26 -3.65 -6.44
CA TYR A 20 -7.87 -4.05 -6.28
C TYR A 20 -6.97 -3.27 -7.24
N PHE A 21 -5.65 -3.46 -7.13
CA PHE A 21 -4.66 -2.75 -7.93
C PHE A 21 -4.97 -2.75 -9.44
N LEU A 22 -5.24 -3.92 -10.03
CA LEU A 22 -5.53 -4.02 -11.46
C LEU A 22 -6.83 -3.32 -11.89
N ASP A 23 -7.80 -3.14 -11.00
CA ASP A 23 -9.00 -2.36 -11.32
C ASP A 23 -8.64 -0.87 -11.48
N TYR A 24 -7.79 -0.33 -10.59
CA TYR A 24 -7.28 1.03 -10.74
C TYR A 24 -6.41 1.20 -11.99
N VAL A 25 -5.52 0.25 -12.28
CA VAL A 25 -4.71 0.26 -13.50
C VAL A 25 -5.60 0.30 -14.74
N GLN A 26 -6.63 -0.54 -14.80
CA GLN A 26 -7.57 -0.57 -15.92
C GLN A 26 -8.28 0.77 -16.15
N HIS A 27 -8.63 1.48 -15.07
CA HIS A 27 -9.30 2.78 -15.15
C HIS A 27 -8.37 3.96 -15.42
N LEU A 28 -7.11 3.89 -14.95
CA LEU A 28 -6.22 5.06 -14.89
C LEU A 28 -5.01 5.00 -15.83
N CYS A 29 -4.63 3.81 -16.28
CA CYS A 29 -3.40 3.56 -17.02
C CYS A 29 -3.67 2.55 -18.17
N PRO A 30 -4.36 2.97 -19.23
CA PRO A 30 -4.75 2.08 -20.34
C PRO A 30 -3.56 1.53 -21.14
N ASP A 31 -2.39 2.15 -21.03
CA ASP A 31 -1.13 1.79 -21.66
C ASP A 31 -0.19 1.00 -20.73
N PHE A 32 -0.70 0.49 -19.60
CA PHE A 32 0.09 -0.25 -18.62
C PHE A 32 0.74 -1.50 -19.21
N VAL A 33 2.06 -1.61 -19.00
CA VAL A 33 2.87 -2.77 -19.36
C VAL A 33 3.39 -3.42 -18.08
N GLU A 34 2.87 -4.60 -17.77
CA GLU A 34 3.30 -5.40 -16.62
C GLU A 34 4.72 -5.94 -16.80
N ILE A 35 5.49 -5.94 -15.71
CA ILE A 35 6.85 -6.48 -15.64
C ILE A 35 6.92 -7.59 -14.60
N HIS A 36 7.39 -8.75 -15.05
CA HIS A 36 7.44 -9.97 -14.24
C HIS A 36 8.83 -10.27 -13.67
N GLY A 37 8.85 -10.99 -12.54
CA GLY A 37 10.01 -11.66 -11.96
C GLY A 37 10.97 -10.79 -11.14
N ASP A 38 11.62 -11.36 -10.14
CA ASP A 38 12.64 -10.69 -9.30
C ASP A 38 14.08 -10.84 -9.82
N ARG A 39 14.28 -11.67 -10.86
CA ARG A 39 15.59 -12.10 -11.42
C ARG A 39 16.44 -12.93 -10.45
N LYS A 40 15.85 -13.51 -9.42
CA LYS A 40 16.54 -14.35 -8.42
C LYS A 40 15.82 -15.68 -8.19
N PHE A 41 14.51 -15.65 -7.95
CA PHE A 41 13.75 -16.83 -7.56
C PHE A 41 12.47 -17.01 -8.37
N GLY A 42 11.63 -15.98 -8.49
CA GLY A 42 10.30 -16.16 -9.05
C GLY A 42 9.57 -14.86 -9.38
N ASP A 43 8.38 -15.04 -9.96
CA ASP A 43 7.42 -13.98 -10.20
C ASP A 43 6.23 -14.14 -9.25
N ASP A 44 6.23 -13.38 -8.16
CA ASP A 44 5.15 -13.43 -7.17
C ASP A 44 3.89 -12.75 -7.72
N ALA A 45 2.81 -13.51 -7.84
CA ALA A 45 1.54 -13.01 -8.34
C ALA A 45 0.85 -12.06 -7.34
N ALA A 46 1.19 -12.08 -6.04
CA ALA A 46 0.61 -11.18 -5.04
C ALA A 46 1.07 -9.72 -5.18
N ILE A 47 2.16 -9.47 -5.91
CA ILE A 47 2.62 -8.13 -6.30
C ILE A 47 2.52 -8.02 -7.81
N VAL A 48 1.86 -6.98 -8.31
CA VAL A 48 1.88 -6.62 -9.73
C VAL A 48 2.62 -5.30 -9.86
N GLY A 49 3.44 -5.16 -10.90
CA GLY A 49 4.09 -3.89 -11.16
C GLY A 49 4.55 -3.73 -12.60
N GLY A 50 4.73 -2.49 -13.03
CA GLY A 50 5.02 -2.16 -14.42
C GLY A 50 5.08 -0.65 -14.66
N PHE A 51 4.98 -0.26 -15.92
CA PHE A 51 5.05 1.14 -16.35
C PHE A 51 3.87 1.50 -17.25
N GLY A 52 3.48 2.76 -17.20
CA GLY A 52 2.48 3.35 -18.08
C GLY A 52 2.20 4.78 -17.65
N THR A 53 1.17 5.41 -18.19
CA THR A 53 0.89 6.83 -17.94
C THR A 53 -0.19 7.05 -16.89
N LEU A 54 -0.01 8.09 -16.06
CA LEU A 54 -1.09 8.75 -15.34
C LEU A 54 -1.27 10.14 -15.96
N GLY A 55 -2.35 10.32 -16.73
CA GLY A 55 -2.51 11.52 -17.54
C GLY A 55 -1.39 11.62 -18.58
N ASN A 56 -0.52 12.63 -18.45
CA ASN A 56 0.62 12.83 -19.35
C ASN A 56 1.98 12.43 -18.72
N VAL A 57 1.98 11.84 -17.53
CA VAL A 57 3.19 11.49 -16.79
C VAL A 57 3.43 9.99 -16.86
N GLU A 58 4.54 9.58 -17.48
CA GLU A 58 5.00 8.18 -17.39
C GLU A 58 5.42 7.87 -15.95
N ALA A 59 4.80 6.85 -15.36
CA ALA A 59 5.00 6.45 -13.99
C ALA A 59 5.22 4.93 -13.86
N CYS A 60 5.91 4.55 -12.80
CA CYS A 60 5.98 3.20 -12.32
C CYS A 60 4.78 2.92 -11.42
N TRP A 61 4.05 1.84 -11.68
CA TRP A 61 2.91 1.40 -10.87
C TRP A 61 3.23 0.08 -10.22
N ILE A 62 3.06 -0.03 -8.90
CA ILE A 62 3.29 -1.28 -8.15
C ILE A 62 2.18 -1.43 -7.12
N GLY A 63 1.60 -2.62 -7.00
CA GLY A 63 0.59 -2.83 -5.98
C GLY A 63 0.42 -4.26 -5.56
N HIS A 64 -0.23 -4.43 -4.41
CA HIS A 64 -0.72 -5.73 -4.00
C HIS A 64 -1.91 -6.10 -4.87
N GLN A 65 -1.93 -7.34 -5.35
CA GLN A 65 -3.02 -7.87 -6.14
C GLN A 65 -3.67 -9.04 -5.40
N LYS A 66 -4.92 -8.85 -4.96
CA LYS A 66 -5.78 -9.92 -4.44
C LYS A 66 -6.50 -10.66 -5.59
N GLY A 67 -7.36 -11.61 -5.25
CA GLY A 67 -8.21 -12.34 -6.20
C GLY A 67 -9.70 -12.18 -5.91
N ARG A 68 -10.54 -12.12 -6.94
CA ARG A 68 -12.00 -12.02 -6.77
C ARG A 68 -12.62 -13.37 -6.44
N ASP A 69 -12.27 -14.40 -7.22
CA ASP A 69 -12.72 -15.79 -7.01
C ASP A 69 -11.68 -16.65 -6.28
N THR A 70 -12.08 -17.85 -5.84
CA THR A 70 -11.23 -18.79 -5.09
C THR A 70 -9.94 -19.16 -5.84
N LYS A 71 -10.01 -19.38 -7.16
CA LYS A 71 -8.83 -19.76 -7.95
C LYS A 71 -7.84 -18.60 -8.02
N GLN A 72 -8.34 -17.39 -8.30
CA GLN A 72 -7.53 -16.18 -8.31
C GLN A 72 -6.92 -15.90 -6.94
N ARG A 73 -7.68 -16.07 -5.85
CA ARG A 73 -7.17 -15.86 -4.49
C ARG A 73 -6.03 -16.80 -4.16
N GLN A 74 -6.15 -18.08 -4.50
CA GLN A 74 -5.07 -19.05 -4.30
C GLN A 74 -3.85 -18.69 -5.17
N TYR A 75 -4.06 -18.37 -6.45
CA TYR A 75 -2.97 -17.97 -7.36
C TYR A 75 -2.22 -16.72 -6.88
N ARG A 76 -2.95 -15.71 -6.43
CA ARG A 76 -2.43 -14.43 -5.92
C ARG A 76 -2.04 -14.49 -4.45
N ASN A 77 -2.04 -15.67 -3.83
CA ASN A 77 -1.77 -15.88 -2.41
C ASN A 77 -2.55 -14.91 -1.49
N PHE A 78 -3.82 -14.64 -1.84
CA PHE A 78 -4.70 -13.68 -1.14
C PHE A 78 -4.13 -12.26 -1.02
N GLY A 79 -3.22 -11.88 -1.92
CA GLY A 79 -2.50 -10.61 -1.85
C GLY A 79 -1.43 -10.56 -0.77
N MET A 80 -0.97 -11.71 -0.25
CA MET A 80 0.14 -11.84 0.69
C MET A 80 1.46 -12.14 -0.05
N PRO A 81 2.37 -11.17 -0.19
CA PRO A 81 3.61 -11.40 -0.91
C PRO A 81 4.57 -12.30 -0.15
N LYS A 82 5.29 -13.10 -0.91
CA LYS A 82 6.51 -13.82 -0.55
C LYS A 82 7.74 -12.92 -0.81
N PRO A 83 8.95 -13.33 -0.38
CA PRO A 83 10.14 -12.46 -0.46
C PRO A 83 10.45 -12.00 -1.90
N GLU A 84 10.29 -12.89 -2.88
CA GLU A 84 10.42 -12.61 -4.31
C GLU A 84 9.49 -11.49 -4.80
N GLY A 85 8.30 -11.30 -4.20
CA GLY A 85 7.39 -10.20 -4.51
C GLY A 85 7.97 -8.84 -4.13
N TYR A 86 8.54 -8.71 -2.93
CA TYR A 86 9.18 -7.47 -2.48
C TYR A 86 10.46 -7.17 -3.28
N ARG A 87 11.26 -8.19 -3.60
CA ARG A 87 12.43 -8.06 -4.48
C ARG A 87 12.05 -7.63 -5.89
N LYS A 88 10.97 -8.17 -6.44
CA LYS A 88 10.40 -7.72 -7.72
C LYS A 88 9.97 -6.27 -7.65
N ALA A 89 9.21 -5.87 -6.62
CA ALA A 89 8.78 -4.49 -6.42
C ALA A 89 9.98 -3.53 -6.44
N LEU A 90 10.99 -3.81 -5.61
CA LEU A 90 12.20 -2.99 -5.55
C LEU A 90 12.95 -2.94 -6.88
N ARG A 91 13.06 -4.07 -7.60
CA ARG A 91 13.69 -4.10 -8.92
C ARG A 91 13.01 -3.14 -9.88
N ILE A 92 11.67 -3.12 -9.91
CA ILE A 92 10.89 -2.22 -10.75
C ILE A 92 11.09 -0.76 -10.29
N MET A 93 11.07 -0.49 -8.98
CA MET A 93 11.35 0.84 -8.42
C MET A 93 12.74 1.37 -8.82
N LYS A 94 13.78 0.52 -8.80
CA LYS A 94 15.14 0.91 -9.24
C LYS A 94 15.22 1.18 -10.74
N ILE A 95 14.41 0.51 -11.55
CA ILE A 95 14.28 0.85 -12.98
C ILE A 95 13.61 2.23 -13.12
N ALA A 96 12.55 2.49 -12.35
CA ALA A 96 11.89 3.79 -12.35
C ALA A 96 12.86 4.92 -11.97
N GLU A 97 13.62 4.74 -10.89
CA GLU A 97 14.66 5.67 -10.47
C GLU A 97 15.70 5.92 -11.57
N LYS A 98 16.20 4.85 -12.22
CA LYS A 98 17.19 4.96 -13.30
C LYS A 98 16.71 5.83 -14.47
N PHE A 99 15.42 5.79 -14.78
CA PHE A 99 14.81 6.53 -15.88
C PHE A 99 14.08 7.80 -15.44
N GLY A 100 14.24 8.22 -14.17
CA GLY A 100 13.60 9.43 -13.67
C GLY A 100 12.08 9.38 -13.66
N ARG A 101 11.48 8.19 -13.53
CA ARG A 101 10.03 8.00 -13.49
C ARG A 101 9.52 8.00 -12.05
N PRO A 102 8.48 8.77 -11.71
CA PRO A 102 7.85 8.69 -10.39
C PRO A 102 7.25 7.30 -10.13
N ILE A 103 7.09 6.95 -8.86
CA ILE A 103 6.60 5.65 -8.40
C ILE A 103 5.28 5.85 -7.67
N LEU A 104 4.27 5.08 -8.08
CA LEU A 104 2.96 4.99 -7.46
C LEU A 104 2.81 3.59 -6.86
N THR A 105 2.65 3.50 -5.53
CA THR A 105 2.40 2.23 -4.85
C THR A 105 0.98 2.12 -4.29
N PHE A 106 0.39 0.93 -4.40
CA PHE A 106 -0.98 0.65 -3.98
C PHE A 106 -0.99 -0.50 -2.96
N ILE A 107 -1.37 -0.16 -1.73
CA ILE A 107 -1.34 -1.07 -0.60
C ILE A 107 -2.71 -1.70 -0.36
N ASP A 108 -2.78 -3.01 -0.52
CA ASP A 108 -3.96 -3.81 -0.18
C ASP A 108 -3.57 -5.27 0.12
N THR A 109 -3.03 -5.50 1.31
CA THR A 109 -2.57 -6.79 1.79
C THR A 109 -2.95 -7.02 3.25
N PRO A 110 -3.36 -8.24 3.64
CA PRO A 110 -3.49 -8.58 5.05
C PRO A 110 -2.12 -8.72 5.75
N GLY A 111 -1.03 -8.80 4.97
CA GLY A 111 0.34 -8.88 5.46
C GLY A 111 1.25 -9.70 4.54
N ALA A 112 2.53 -9.79 4.91
CA ALA A 112 3.46 -10.70 4.23
C ALA A 112 3.05 -12.15 4.49
N TYR A 113 3.29 -13.04 3.52
CA TYR A 113 2.93 -14.45 3.66
C TYR A 113 3.74 -15.13 4.79
N PRO A 114 3.10 -15.69 5.82
CA PRO A 114 3.78 -16.29 6.97
C PRO A 114 4.02 -17.79 6.77
N GLY A 115 4.70 -18.16 5.67
CA GLY A 115 4.97 -19.56 5.32
C GLY A 115 6.43 -19.96 5.52
N ILE A 116 6.68 -21.24 5.76
CA ILE A 116 8.04 -21.81 5.90
C ILE A 116 8.90 -21.45 4.69
N ASP A 117 8.35 -21.57 3.49
CA ASP A 117 9.07 -21.30 2.26
C ASP A 117 9.43 -19.81 2.12
N ALA A 118 8.59 -18.90 2.63
CA ALA A 118 8.90 -17.48 2.69
C ALA A 118 10.02 -17.18 3.72
N GLU A 119 10.02 -17.86 4.86
CA GLU A 119 11.08 -17.73 5.87
C GLU A 119 12.42 -18.22 5.34
N GLU A 120 12.47 -19.41 4.72
CA GLU A 120 13.68 -19.98 4.10
C GLU A 120 14.29 -19.06 3.04
N ARG A 121 13.47 -18.25 2.38
CA ARG A 121 13.88 -17.29 1.35
C ARG A 121 14.10 -15.88 1.88
N GLY A 122 13.99 -15.64 3.18
CA GLY A 122 14.31 -14.36 3.82
C GLY A 122 13.21 -13.31 3.71
N GLN A 123 12.01 -13.60 4.22
CA GLN A 123 10.89 -12.64 4.27
C GLN A 123 11.25 -11.34 5.01
N ALA A 124 11.86 -11.46 6.19
CA ALA A 124 12.32 -10.31 6.96
C ALA A 124 13.40 -9.49 6.21
N GLU A 125 14.34 -10.16 5.53
CA GLU A 125 15.38 -9.50 4.73
C GLU A 125 14.77 -8.73 3.56
N ALA A 126 13.88 -9.34 2.80
CA ALA A 126 13.28 -8.71 1.63
C ALA A 126 12.48 -7.45 2.01
N ILE A 127 11.72 -7.51 3.11
CA ILE A 127 11.02 -6.35 3.66
C ILE A 127 12.02 -5.28 4.10
N ALA A 128 12.98 -5.62 4.97
CA ALA A 128 13.94 -4.66 5.52
C ALA A 128 14.79 -3.99 4.44
N TYR A 129 15.20 -4.76 3.42
CA TYR A 129 15.97 -4.25 2.29
C TYR A 129 15.14 -3.25 1.47
N ASN A 130 13.86 -3.53 1.24
CA ASN A 130 12.96 -2.57 0.59
C ASN A 130 12.84 -1.27 1.39
N LEU A 131 12.62 -1.33 2.72
CA LEU A 131 12.51 -0.13 3.56
C LEU A 131 13.76 0.75 3.44
N ARG A 132 14.95 0.13 3.51
CA ARG A 132 16.22 0.82 3.37
C ARG A 132 16.35 1.47 2.00
N GLU A 133 16.10 0.73 0.92
CA GLU A 133 16.29 1.24 -0.43
C GLU A 133 15.26 2.30 -0.81
N MET A 134 13.99 2.13 -0.45
CA MET A 134 12.94 3.10 -0.72
C MET A 134 13.21 4.43 -0.01
N SER A 135 13.87 4.43 1.15
CA SER A 135 14.27 5.67 1.83
C SER A 135 15.27 6.52 1.03
N GLN A 136 15.98 5.91 0.07
CA GLN A 136 17.07 6.55 -0.69
C GLN A 136 16.72 6.85 -2.15
N ILE A 137 15.55 6.41 -2.62
CA ILE A 137 15.13 6.60 -4.01
C ILE A 137 14.98 8.09 -4.34
N ARG A 138 15.57 8.52 -5.46
CA ARG A 138 15.70 9.92 -5.86
C ARG A 138 14.59 10.45 -6.78
N VAL A 139 13.56 9.64 -7.04
CA VAL A 139 12.34 10.04 -7.75
C VAL A 139 11.16 10.14 -6.77
N PRO A 140 10.09 10.87 -7.13
CA PRO A 140 8.88 10.94 -6.30
C PRO A 140 8.27 9.56 -6.05
N ILE A 141 7.87 9.29 -4.82
CA ILE A 141 7.12 8.10 -4.42
C ILE A 141 5.81 8.53 -3.75
N ILE A 142 4.69 8.13 -4.33
CA ILE A 142 3.36 8.31 -3.74
C ILE A 142 2.80 6.93 -3.39
N VAL A 143 2.49 6.74 -2.11
CA VAL A 143 1.93 5.52 -1.55
C VAL A 143 0.46 5.74 -1.31
N THR A 144 -0.41 4.82 -1.73
CA THR A 144 -1.84 4.87 -1.43
C THR A 144 -2.29 3.55 -0.83
N ILE A 145 -2.81 3.57 0.40
CA ILE A 145 -3.47 2.41 0.99
C ILE A 145 -4.90 2.38 0.45
N THR A 146 -5.13 1.42 -0.45
CA THR A 146 -6.40 1.26 -1.15
C THR A 146 -7.33 0.26 -0.48
N GLY A 147 -6.84 -0.63 0.38
CA GLY A 147 -7.65 -1.57 1.13
C GLY A 147 -7.05 -1.84 2.51
N GLU A 148 -6.46 -3.01 2.69
CA GLU A 148 -5.78 -3.35 3.95
C GLU A 148 -4.29 -2.99 3.90
N GLY A 149 -3.81 -2.26 4.91
CA GLY A 149 -2.40 -2.02 5.19
C GLY A 149 -1.90 -2.95 6.29
N GLY A 150 -1.64 -4.21 5.95
CA GLY A 150 -1.18 -5.22 6.90
C GLY A 150 0.31 -5.13 7.25
N SER A 151 0.63 -4.54 8.40
CA SER A 151 1.92 -4.63 9.08
C SER A 151 3.15 -4.34 8.20
N GLY A 152 4.27 -5.02 8.45
CA GLY A 152 5.51 -4.89 7.68
C GLY A 152 5.38 -5.29 6.20
N GLY A 153 4.41 -6.13 5.85
CA GLY A 153 4.17 -6.50 4.45
C GLY A 153 3.65 -5.34 3.62
N ALA A 154 2.71 -4.57 4.17
CA ALA A 154 2.28 -3.31 3.58
C ALA A 154 3.42 -2.28 3.54
N LEU A 155 4.14 -2.13 4.66
CA LEU A 155 5.23 -1.15 4.79
C LEU A 155 6.38 -1.39 3.80
N ALA A 156 6.59 -2.64 3.37
CA ALA A 156 7.62 -3.03 2.40
C ALA A 156 7.51 -2.34 1.03
N ILE A 157 6.35 -1.74 0.71
CA ILE A 157 6.17 -0.84 -0.44
C ILE A 157 5.53 0.50 -0.03
N GLY A 158 5.64 0.86 1.26
CA GLY A 158 4.94 1.97 1.89
C GLY A 158 5.81 3.16 2.31
N VAL A 159 7.10 3.17 1.95
CA VAL A 159 8.02 4.27 2.27
C VAL A 159 8.03 5.29 1.13
N GLY A 160 7.26 6.37 1.25
CA GLY A 160 7.15 7.39 0.20
C GLY A 160 7.08 8.83 0.68
N ASP A 161 7.18 9.75 -0.28
CA ASP A 161 7.11 11.19 -0.07
C ASP A 161 5.70 11.61 0.36
N ARG A 162 4.69 11.01 -0.26
CA ARG A 162 3.27 11.10 0.12
C ARG A 162 2.73 9.72 0.48
N VAL A 163 1.94 9.65 1.53
CA VAL A 163 1.22 8.45 2.01
C VAL A 163 -0.24 8.83 2.16
N ASN A 164 -1.07 8.27 1.30
CA ASN A 164 -2.51 8.52 1.23
C ASN A 164 -3.27 7.29 1.71
N MET A 165 -4.47 7.49 2.25
CA MET A 165 -5.39 6.41 2.57
C MET A 165 -6.74 6.69 1.95
N LEU A 166 -7.41 5.66 1.42
CA LEU A 166 -8.83 5.79 1.10
C LEU A 166 -9.65 5.84 2.40
N GLU A 167 -10.78 6.53 2.38
CA GLU A 167 -11.64 6.81 3.55
C GLU A 167 -12.05 5.58 4.37
N CYS A 168 -12.22 4.42 3.72
CA CYS A 168 -12.55 3.14 4.34
C CYS A 168 -11.43 2.10 4.22
N SER A 169 -10.20 2.52 3.93
CA SER A 169 -9.01 1.67 4.06
C SER A 169 -8.54 1.60 5.53
N ILE A 170 -7.64 0.66 5.84
CA ILE A 170 -7.08 0.50 7.19
C ILE A 170 -5.56 0.35 7.12
N TYR A 171 -4.84 0.77 8.15
CA TYR A 171 -3.39 0.51 8.26
C TYR A 171 -3.04 0.20 9.72
N SER A 172 -2.47 -0.99 9.98
CA SER A 172 -2.19 -1.44 11.34
C SER A 172 -0.93 -2.29 11.40
N VAL A 173 -0.25 -2.24 12.56
CA VAL A 173 0.91 -3.10 12.89
C VAL A 173 0.52 -4.57 13.02
N ILE A 174 -0.74 -4.86 13.34
CA ILE A 174 -1.27 -6.21 13.55
C ILE A 174 -2.76 -6.26 13.15
N ALA A 175 -3.21 -7.39 12.62
CA ALA A 175 -4.63 -7.61 12.35
C ALA A 175 -5.44 -7.52 13.66
N PRO A 176 -6.64 -6.89 13.66
CA PRO A 176 -7.46 -6.79 14.87
C PRO A 176 -7.74 -8.14 15.53
N GLU A 177 -7.97 -9.18 14.74
CA GLU A 177 -8.21 -10.55 15.24
C GLU A 177 -7.00 -11.11 15.99
N SER A 178 -5.79 -10.90 15.45
CA SER A 178 -4.56 -11.34 16.09
C SER A 178 -4.24 -10.54 17.36
N CYS A 179 -4.52 -9.23 17.35
CA CYS A 179 -4.41 -8.38 18.53
C CYS A 179 -5.34 -8.85 19.66
N SER A 180 -6.60 -9.13 19.29
CA SER A 180 -7.62 -9.70 20.18
C SER A 180 -7.13 -11.00 20.82
N ALA A 181 -6.65 -11.95 20.01
CA ALA A 181 -6.16 -13.24 20.47
C ALA A 181 -4.95 -13.14 21.43
N ILE A 182 -4.13 -12.09 21.33
CA ILE A 182 -2.96 -11.90 22.19
C ILE A 182 -3.33 -11.17 23.49
N LEU A 183 -4.00 -10.01 23.39
CA LEU A 183 -4.25 -9.14 24.53
C LEU A 183 -5.46 -9.59 25.36
N TRP A 184 -6.51 -10.09 24.70
CA TRP A 184 -7.73 -10.58 25.36
C TRP A 184 -7.77 -12.09 25.48
N ARG A 185 -6.86 -12.83 24.83
CA ARG A 185 -6.87 -14.31 24.77
C ARG A 185 -8.16 -14.89 24.18
N ASP A 186 -8.86 -14.09 23.38
CA ASP A 186 -10.10 -14.43 22.68
C ASP A 186 -10.14 -13.63 21.37
N GLN A 187 -10.72 -14.18 20.31
CA GLN A 187 -10.92 -13.48 19.02
C GLN A 187 -12.21 -12.64 18.99
N GLN A 188 -13.12 -12.80 19.96
CA GLN A 188 -14.40 -12.07 19.99
C GLN A 188 -14.25 -10.56 20.22
N HIS A 189 -13.09 -10.10 20.68
CA HIS A 189 -12.79 -8.68 20.92
C HIS A 189 -12.12 -7.98 19.72
N ALA A 190 -12.24 -8.50 18.50
CA ALA A 190 -11.65 -7.88 17.31
C ALA A 190 -12.15 -6.45 17.05
N ALA A 191 -13.41 -6.15 17.38
CA ALA A 191 -13.95 -4.80 17.26
C ALA A 191 -13.31 -3.83 18.27
N ASP A 192 -13.19 -4.24 19.53
CA ASP A 192 -12.52 -3.47 20.58
C ASP A 192 -11.03 -3.26 20.24
N ALA A 193 -10.38 -4.31 19.72
CA ALA A 193 -9.00 -4.25 19.28
C ALA A 193 -8.82 -3.27 18.10
N ALA A 194 -9.73 -3.24 17.13
CA ALA A 194 -9.68 -2.30 16.02
C ALA A 194 -9.76 -0.84 16.49
N GLU A 195 -10.64 -0.54 17.45
CA GLU A 195 -10.77 0.79 18.06
C GLU A 195 -9.54 1.20 18.86
N ALA A 196 -8.95 0.25 19.60
CA ALA A 196 -7.75 0.46 20.40
C ALA A 196 -6.50 0.68 19.54
N LEU A 197 -6.41 -0.01 18.39
CA LEU A 197 -5.27 0.09 17.46
C LEU A 197 -5.23 1.41 16.68
N LYS A 198 -6.33 2.18 16.64
CA LYS A 198 -6.39 3.48 15.96
C LYS A 198 -5.95 3.39 14.49
N LEU A 199 -6.47 2.36 13.81
CA LEU A 199 -6.06 1.94 12.46
C LEU A 199 -6.78 2.67 11.31
N THR A 200 -7.68 3.60 11.62
CA THR A 200 -8.50 4.31 10.63
C THR A 200 -7.72 5.46 9.98
N PRO A 201 -8.11 5.90 8.76
CA PRO A 201 -7.46 7.03 8.11
C PRO A 201 -7.47 8.31 8.97
N GLU A 202 -8.56 8.57 9.68
CA GLU A 202 -8.72 9.75 10.53
C GLU A 202 -7.78 9.72 11.73
N ASP A 203 -7.68 8.56 12.39
CA ASP A 203 -6.75 8.37 13.51
C ASP A 203 -5.30 8.56 13.05
N LEU A 204 -4.92 7.91 11.95
CA LEU A 204 -3.57 7.97 11.42
C LEU A 204 -3.22 9.37 10.90
N LYS A 205 -4.19 10.09 10.33
CA LYS A 205 -4.03 11.49 9.93
C LYS A 205 -3.82 12.39 11.13
N LYS A 206 -4.60 12.20 12.21
CA LYS A 206 -4.45 12.92 13.48
C LYS A 206 -3.08 12.68 14.11
N HIS A 207 -2.53 11.48 13.96
CA HIS A 207 -1.18 11.11 14.42
C HIS A 207 -0.06 11.47 13.43
N GLN A 208 -0.37 12.17 12.32
CA GLN A 208 0.59 12.59 11.29
C GLN A 208 1.36 11.42 10.65
N LEU A 209 0.74 10.24 10.59
CA LEU A 209 1.29 9.05 9.95
C LEU A 209 0.97 8.99 8.45
N ILE A 210 -0.04 9.76 8.01
CA ILE A 210 -0.44 9.89 6.60
C ILE A 210 -0.64 11.37 6.21
N ASP A 211 -0.53 11.65 4.91
CA ASP A 211 -0.62 12.97 4.33
C ASP A 211 -2.03 13.34 3.86
N GLU A 212 -2.84 12.38 3.43
CA GLU A 212 -4.15 12.69 2.86
C GLU A 212 -5.12 11.53 2.97
N ILE A 213 -6.39 11.87 3.21
CA ILE A 213 -7.51 10.92 3.14
C ILE A 213 -8.24 11.21 1.83
N ILE A 214 -8.34 10.21 0.97
CA ILE A 214 -9.03 10.30 -0.32
C ILE A 214 -10.48 9.83 -0.10
N PRO A 215 -11.49 10.69 -0.36
CA PRO A 215 -12.88 10.35 -0.13
C PRO A 215 -13.31 9.19 -1.06
N GLU A 216 -14.14 8.30 -0.53
CA GLU A 216 -14.74 7.21 -1.30
C GLU A 216 -16.14 7.62 -1.82
N PRO A 217 -16.62 7.02 -2.93
CA PRO A 217 -18.01 7.18 -3.37
C PRO A 217 -19.01 6.78 -2.28
N GLU A 218 -20.25 7.24 -2.40
CA GLU A 218 -21.29 6.91 -1.41
C GLU A 218 -21.42 5.38 -1.21
N GLY A 219 -21.31 4.95 0.04
CA GLY A 219 -21.33 3.55 0.44
C GLY A 219 -20.02 2.78 0.23
N GLY A 220 -18.96 3.40 -0.27
CA GLY A 220 -17.60 2.87 -0.37
C GLY A 220 -17.10 2.64 -1.80
N ALA A 221 -15.79 2.44 -1.94
CA ALA A 221 -15.09 2.27 -3.21
C ALA A 221 -15.63 1.14 -4.07
N GLN A 222 -16.20 0.10 -3.46
CA GLN A 222 -16.80 -1.04 -4.17
C GLN A 222 -18.05 -0.70 -4.99
N ASN A 223 -18.75 0.40 -4.65
CA ASN A 223 -20.01 0.76 -5.31
C ASN A 223 -19.79 1.43 -6.67
N ASP A 224 -18.70 2.18 -6.83
CA ASP A 224 -18.36 2.85 -8.08
C ASP A 224 -16.83 2.94 -8.25
N HIS A 225 -16.27 1.95 -8.96
CA HIS A 225 -14.83 1.87 -9.22
C HIS A 225 -14.34 3.03 -10.10
N ALA A 226 -15.19 3.54 -10.99
CA ALA A 226 -14.83 4.64 -11.89
C ALA A 226 -14.77 5.97 -11.13
N ALA A 227 -15.76 6.25 -10.27
CA ALA A 227 -15.74 7.43 -9.41
C ALA A 227 -14.61 7.39 -8.38
N MET A 228 -14.33 6.21 -7.80
CA MET A 228 -13.17 6.04 -6.92
C MET A 228 -11.87 6.32 -7.66
N SER A 229 -11.70 5.73 -8.84
CA SER A 229 -10.50 5.93 -9.67
C SER A 229 -10.32 7.40 -10.06
N LYS A 230 -11.41 8.12 -10.37
CA LYS A 230 -11.36 9.56 -10.66
C LYS A 230 -10.88 10.38 -9.45
N SER A 231 -11.40 10.09 -8.27
CA SER A 231 -11.00 10.79 -7.03
C SER A 231 -9.52 10.54 -6.72
N LEU A 232 -9.07 9.29 -6.86
CA LEU A 232 -7.68 8.90 -6.73
C LEU A 232 -6.78 9.62 -7.76
N SER A 233 -7.16 9.61 -9.04
CA SER A 233 -6.40 10.24 -10.13
C SER A 233 -6.19 11.74 -9.89
N SER A 234 -7.21 12.45 -9.40
CA SER A 234 -7.11 13.86 -9.04
C SER A 234 -6.02 14.12 -8.00
N VAL A 235 -6.02 13.34 -6.92
CA VAL A 235 -5.03 13.46 -5.82
C VAL A 235 -3.64 13.09 -6.30
N LEU A 236 -3.49 11.96 -7.00
CA LEU A 236 -2.20 11.50 -7.50
C LEU A 236 -1.59 12.49 -8.51
N THR A 237 -2.39 13.02 -9.43
CA THR A 237 -1.92 14.01 -10.42
C THR A 237 -1.41 15.28 -9.73
N ARG A 238 -2.19 15.84 -8.80
CA ARG A 238 -1.78 17.01 -8.02
C ARG A 238 -0.49 16.76 -7.25
N GLN A 239 -0.39 15.62 -6.55
CA GLN A 239 0.80 15.30 -5.76
C GLN A 239 2.04 15.07 -6.65
N LEU A 240 1.87 14.50 -7.85
CA LEU A 240 2.96 14.39 -8.82
C LEU A 240 3.44 15.76 -9.29
N GLU A 241 2.53 16.69 -9.58
CA GLU A 241 2.87 18.06 -9.97
C GLU A 241 3.61 18.80 -8.85
N GLU A 242 3.15 18.68 -7.60
CA GLU A 242 3.82 19.26 -6.42
C GLU A 242 5.25 18.71 -6.25
N LEU A 243 5.41 17.39 -6.37
CA LEU A 243 6.70 16.73 -6.16
C LEU A 243 7.66 16.92 -7.33
N ALA A 244 7.16 17.16 -8.55
CA ALA A 244 7.98 17.42 -9.73
C ALA A 244 8.85 18.68 -9.58
N ALA A 245 8.43 19.65 -8.77
CA ALA A 245 9.20 20.86 -8.46
C ALA A 245 10.32 20.63 -7.42
N THR A 246 10.39 19.46 -6.80
CA THR A 246 11.36 19.17 -5.72
C THR A 246 12.61 18.53 -6.28
N ALA A 247 13.79 19.03 -5.89
CA ALA A 247 15.05 18.46 -6.34
C ALA A 247 15.24 17.02 -5.80
N PRO A 248 15.90 16.11 -6.55
CA PRO A 248 16.08 14.72 -6.13
C PRO A 248 16.73 14.51 -4.76
N GLY A 249 17.65 15.40 -4.35
CA GLY A 249 18.27 15.35 -3.02
C GLY A 249 17.32 15.78 -1.90
N ASP A 250 16.45 16.75 -2.19
CA ASP A 250 15.45 17.23 -1.25
C ASP A 250 14.33 16.21 -1.04
N LEU A 251 13.93 15.46 -2.08
CA LEU A 251 13.00 14.33 -1.94
C LEU A 251 13.49 13.35 -0.87
N VAL A 252 14.74 12.89 -0.98
CA VAL A 252 15.34 11.95 -0.02
C VAL A 252 15.43 12.58 1.38
N SER A 253 15.87 13.84 1.48
CA SER A 253 15.98 14.54 2.77
C SER A 253 14.62 14.71 3.46
N CYS A 254 13.60 15.13 2.72
CA CYS A 254 12.23 15.30 3.20
C CYS A 254 11.62 13.97 3.63
N ARG A 255 11.78 12.90 2.83
CA ARG A 255 11.33 11.55 3.18
C ARG A 255 11.99 11.07 4.46
N HIS A 256 13.31 11.23 4.59
CA HIS A 256 14.03 10.86 5.81
C HIS A 256 13.52 11.63 7.03
N LYS A 257 13.37 12.96 6.93
CA LYS A 257 12.84 13.80 8.03
C LYS A 257 11.42 13.39 8.43
N LYS A 258 10.55 13.15 7.45
CA LYS A 258 9.17 12.70 7.65
C LYS A 258 9.11 11.43 8.50
N PHE A 259 9.78 10.37 8.09
CA PHE A 259 9.76 9.10 8.83
C PHE A 259 10.51 9.19 10.16
N ARG A 260 11.56 10.00 10.27
CA ARG A 260 12.31 10.20 11.52
C ARG A 260 11.50 10.95 12.59
N ALA A 261 10.57 11.80 12.18
CA ALA A 261 9.66 12.52 13.08
C ALA A 261 8.50 11.67 13.60
N MET A 262 8.27 10.48 13.04
CA MET A 262 7.21 9.58 13.49
C MET A 262 7.60 8.89 14.79
N GLY A 263 6.70 8.94 15.77
CA GLY A 263 6.88 8.37 17.10
C GLY A 263 6.89 9.44 18.18
N ALA A 264 6.24 9.14 19.30
CA ALA A 264 6.24 10.00 20.49
C ALA A 264 6.90 9.23 21.63
N PHE A 265 7.95 9.81 22.20
CA PHE A 265 8.65 9.30 23.38
C PHE A 265 8.73 10.43 24.42
N GLY A 266 8.62 10.08 25.71
CA GLY A 266 8.93 11.02 26.78
C GLY A 266 10.43 11.32 26.80
N GLU A 267 10.79 12.52 27.26
CA GLU A 267 12.19 12.88 27.54
C GLU A 267 12.80 12.04 28.66
#